data_AF-A0A9X2SBR5-F1
#
_entry.id   AF-A0A9X2SBR5-F1
#
_cell.length_a   1.000
_cell.length_b   1.000
_cell.length_c   1.000
_cell.angle_alpha   90.00
_cell.angle_beta   90.00
_cell.angle_gamma   90.00
#
_symmetry.space_group_name_H-M   'P 1'
#
loop_
_entity.id
_entity.type
_entity.pdbx_description
1 polymer ?
#
loop_
_entity_poly.entity_id
_entity_poly.type
_entity_poly.pdbx_seq_one_letter_code
_entity_poly.pdbx_strand_id
1 'polypeptide(L)' 'MASLIGVLAIAGGVFWLEAPGLLKRKRVKEMVWFVSFLLIGTGLYGALTLEAKLPNPFKLLEIMFGWAA' A
#
# COMPACT_ATOMS: atom_id res chain seq x y z
N MET A 1 -11.83 -2.02 12.82
CA MET A 1 -10.76 -1.82 13.83
C MET A 1 -9.86 -3.04 13.98
N ALA A 2 -10.34 -4.21 14.44
CA ALA A 2 -9.52 -5.42 14.62
C ALA A 2 -8.77 -5.86 13.34
N SER A 3 -9.39 -5.65 12.18
CA SER A 3 -8.81 -5.97 10.87
C SER A 3 -7.64 -5.03 10.49
N LEU A 4 -7.67 -3.75 10.89
CA LEU A 4 -6.58 -2.80 10.66
C LEU A 4 -5.34 -3.17 11.49
N ILE A 5 -5.54 -3.51 12.75
CA ILE A 5 -4.45 -3.92 13.64
C ILE A 5 -3.77 -5.18 13.08
N GLY A 6 -4.55 -6.14 12.57
CA GLY A 6 -4.00 -7.33 11.91
C GLY A 6 -3.15 -6.99 10.68
N VAL A 7 -3.63 -6.10 9.82
CA VAL A 7 -2.88 -5.68 8.62
C VAL A 7 -1.59 -4.94 8.99
N LEU A 8 -1.63 -4.07 10.00
CA LEU A 8 -0.42 -3.39 10.49
C LEU A 8 0.58 -4.36 11.13
N ALA A 9 0.11 -5.35 11.88
CA ALA A 9 0.96 -6.38 12.47
C ALA A 9 1.66 -7.22 11.40
N ILE A 10 0.92 -7.64 10.35
CA ILE A 10 1.49 -8.38 9.23
C ILE A 10 2.51 -7.51 8.48
N ALA A 11 2.17 -6.26 8.19
CA ALA A 11 3.07 -5.36 7.49
C ALA A 11 4.37 -5.09 8.28
N GLY A 12 4.26 -4.88 9.59
CA GLY A 12 5.41 -4.76 10.48
C GLY A 12 6.27 -6.03 10.51
N GLY A 13 5.64 -7.20 10.56
CA GLY A 13 6.34 -8.49 10.49
C GLY A 13 7.07 -8.71 9.16
N VAL A 14 6.41 -8.40 8.04
CA VAL A 14 7.01 -8.48 6.70
C VAL A 14 8.18 -7.51 6.57
N PHE A 15 8.04 -6.27 7.05
CA PHE A 15 9.14 -5.31 7.08
C PHE A 15 10.31 -5.82 7.92
N TRP A 16 10.05 -6.38 9.10
CA TRP A 16 11.10 -6.93 9.97
C TRP A 16 11.88 -8.09 9.31
N LEU A 17 11.20 -8.94 8.53
CA LEU A 17 11.84 -10.07 7.86
C LEU A 17 12.67 -9.63 6.63
N GLU A 18 12.15 -8.71 5.81
CA GLU A 18 12.77 -8.28 4.55
C GLU A 18 13.78 -7.14 4.71
N ALA A 19 13.46 -6.10 5.50
CA ALA A 19 14.31 -4.92 5.65
C ALA A 19 15.77 -5.21 6.08
N PRO A 20 16.06 -6.09 7.05
CA PRO A 20 17.46 -6.39 7.40
C PRO A 20 18.19 -7.14 6.28
N GLY A 21 17.49 -7.96 5.47
CA GLY A 21 18.07 -8.63 4.31
C GLY A 21 18.50 -7.64 3.23
N LEU A 22 17.63 -6.68 2.91
CA LEU A 22 17.87 -5.60 1.95
C LEU A 22 19.00 -4.66 2.40
N LEU A 23 19.03 -4.32 3.70
CA LEU A 23 20.07 -3.47 4.29
C LEU A 23 21.44 -4.15 4.27
N LYS A 24 21.52 -5.44 4.62
CA LYS A 24 22.76 -6.24 4.57
C LYS A 24 23.34 -6.32 3.15
N ARG A 25 22.49 -6.38 2.12
CA ARG A 25 22.91 -6.42 0.71
C ARG A 25 23.20 -5.03 0.12
N LYS A 26 23.09 -3.95 0.91
CA LYS A 26 23.23 -2.55 0.47
C LYS A 26 22.31 -2.17 -0.70
N ARG A 27 21.16 -2.85 -0.85
CA ARG A 27 20.23 -2.64 -1.96
C ARG A 27 19.22 -1.56 -1.62
N VAL A 28 19.71 -0.32 -1.46
CA VAL A 28 18.89 0.82 -1.02
C VAL A 28 17.74 1.10 -1.98
N LYS A 29 17.97 0.96 -3.29
CA LYS A 29 16.91 1.14 -4.31
C LYS A 29 15.76 0.14 -4.14
N GLU A 30 16.08 -1.14 -3.93
CA GLU A 30 15.06 -2.19 -3.73
C GLU A 30 14.32 -1.98 -2.41
N MET A 31 15.03 -1.52 -1.36
CA MET A 31 14.43 -1.20 -0.08
C MET A 31 13.42 -0.06 -0.19
N VAL A 32 13.74 1.00 -0.96
CA VAL A 32 12.81 2.11 -1.20
C VAL A 32 11.54 1.60 -1.88
N TRP A 33 11.66 0.83 -2.97
CA TRP A 33 10.49 0.27 -3.65
C TRP A 33 9.65 -0.63 -2.74
N PHE A 34 10.29 -1.53 -2.00
CA PHE A 34 9.62 -2.41 -1.06
C PHE A 34 8.81 -1.62 -0.01
N VAL A 35 9.43 -0.64 0.63
CA VAL A 35 8.77 0.20 1.64
C VAL A 35 7.64 1.01 1.02
N SER A 36 7.85 1.60 -0.15
CA SER A 36 6.81 2.35 -0.86
C SER A 36 5.59 1.48 -1.14
N PHE A 37 5.77 0.27 -1.70
CA PHE A 37 4.66 -0.64 -1.97
C PHE A 37 3.96 -1.11 -0.68
N LEU A 38 4.72 -1.41 0.37
CA LEU A 38 4.18 -1.81 1.66
C LEU A 38 3.32 -0.69 2.28
N LEU A 39 3.80 0.56 2.24
CA LEU A 39 3.06 1.72 2.74
C LEU A 39 1.83 2.05 1.89
N ILE A 40 1.92 1.92 0.57
CA ILE A 40 0.77 2.15 -0.31
C ILE A 40 -0.33 1.13 -0.01
N GLY A 41 -0.01 -0.17 0.05
CA GLY A 41 -1.00 -1.21 0.33
C GLY A 41 -1.65 -1.07 1.70
N THR A 42 -0.84 -0.87 2.75
CA THR A 42 -1.34 -0.69 4.11
C THR A 42 -2.10 0.62 4.30
N GLY A 43 -1.64 1.69 3.66
CA GLY A 43 -2.28 3.01 3.68
C GLY A 43 -3.63 3.01 2.97
N LEU A 44 -3.73 2.37 1.80
CA LEU A 44 -5.00 2.19 1.08
C LEU A 44 -6.00 1.36 1.90
N TYR A 45 -5.53 0.27 2.52
CA TYR A 45 -6.36 -0.51 3.42
C TYR A 45 -6.81 0.31 4.63
N GLY A 46 -5.91 1.08 5.23
CA GLY A 46 -6.21 2.01 6.32
C GLY A 46 -7.29 3.02 5.93
N ALA A 47 -7.11 3.69 4.82
CA ALA A 47 -8.08 4.64 4.28
C ALA A 47 -9.46 3.99 4.03
N LEU A 48 -9.47 2.76 3.49
CA LEU A 48 -10.71 2.00 3.29
C LEU A 48 -11.41 1.68 4.61
N THR A 49 -10.67 1.24 5.64
CA THR A 49 -11.23 0.92 6.95
C THR A 49 -11.70 2.15 7.74
N LEU A 50 -11.15 3.32 7.45
CA LEU A 50 -11.57 4.60 8.04
C LEU A 50 -12.77 5.21 7.30
N GLU A 51 -13.41 4.44 6.39
CA GLU A 51 -14.50 4.89 5.52
C GLU A 51 -14.16 6.17 4.75
N ALA A 52 -12.87 6.44 4.54
CA ALA A 52 -12.46 7.54 3.69
C ALA A 52 -13.01 7.26 2.29
N LYS A 53 -13.58 8.29 1.66
CA LYS A 53 -14.02 8.19 0.26
C LYS A 53 -12.78 8.01 -0.62
N LEU A 54 -12.33 6.77 -0.80
CA LEU A 54 -11.36 6.47 -1.83
C LEU A 54 -11.99 6.81 -3.18
N PRO A 55 -11.26 7.48 -4.07
CA PRO A 55 -11.73 7.69 -5.43
C PRO A 55 -12.04 6.32 -6.02
N ASN A 56 -13.31 6.13 -6.41
CA ASN A 56 -13.77 4.89 -7.00
C ASN A 56 -12.90 4.61 -8.25
N PRO A 57 -12.24 3.45 -8.39
CA PRO A 57 -11.47 3.13 -9.58
C PRO A 57 -12.31 3.21 -10.87
N PHE A 58 -13.63 3.01 -10.78
CA PHE A 58 -14.55 3.22 -11.89
C PHE A 58 -14.71 4.69 -12.29
N LYS A 59 -14.44 5.66 -11.42
CA LYS A 59 -14.34 7.08 -11.83
C LYS A 59 -13.16 7.33 -12.76
N LEU A 60 -12.08 6.57 -12.60
CA LEU A 60 -10.94 6.66 -13.51
C LEU A 60 -11.36 6.16 -14.91
N LEU A 61 -12.13 5.07 -14.96
CA LEU A 61 -12.72 4.56 -16.18
C LEU A 61 -13.74 5.54 -16.79
N GLU A 62 -14.57 6.18 -15.97
CA GLU A 62 -15.50 7.23 -16.39
C GLU A 62 -14.77 8.44 -16.99
N ILE A 63 -13.61 8.83 -16.46
CA ILE A 63 -12.79 9.89 -17.06
C ILE A 63 -12.15 9.43 -18.37
N MET A 64 -11.63 8.20 -18.41
CA MET A 64 -10.95 7.65 -19.59
C MET A 64 -11.90 7.40 -20.77
N PHE A 65 -13.11 6.91 -20.49
CA PHE A 65 -14.10 6.54 -21.51
C PHE A 65 -15.23 7.57 -21.64
N GLY A 66 -15.45 8.44 -20.67
CA GLY A 66 -16.48 9.49 -20.72
C GLY A 66 -16.14 10.65 -21.66
N TRP A 67 -14.89 10.76 -22.12
CA TRP A 67 -14.51 11.69 -23.19
C TRP A 67 -14.85 11.16 -24.59
N ALA A 68 -15.29 9.89 -24.69
CA ALA A 68 -15.66 9.24 -25.95
C ALA A 68 -17.19 9.21 -26.20
N ALA A 69 -17.97 9.96 -25.41
CA ALA A 69 -19.43 10.09 -25.52
C ALA A 69 -19.84 11.53 -25.89
#